data_AF-A0A0R2E7Z2-F1
#
_entry.id   AF-A0A0R2E7Z2-F1
#
_cell.length_a   1.000
_cell.length_b   1.000
_cell.length_c   1.000
_cell.angle_alpha   90.00
_cell.angle_beta   90.00
_cell.angle_gamma   90.00
#
_symmetry.space_group_name_H-M   'P 1'
#
loop_
_entity.id
_entity.type
_entity.pdbx_description
1 polymer ?
#
loop_
_entity_poly.entity_id
_entity_poly.type
_entity_poly.pdbx_seq_one_letter_code
_entity_poly.pdbx_strand_id
1 'polypeptide(L)'
;MYGQAKQDTPVTISKCVVQLATQYTGSNDNRQLIANGTVFFYADCTNPMPTLNKDNLGSKIEFEGNEYTVQTINELKQPFSDDLFGYKLEVL
;
A
#
# COMPACT_ATOMS: atom_id res chain seq x y z
N MET A 1 -20.71 -9.97 19.74
CA MET A 1 -20.90 -10.47 18.36
C MET A 1 -19.59 -10.27 17.65
N TYR A 2 -18.91 -11.34 17.21
CA TYR A 2 -17.59 -11.25 16.59
C TYR A 2 -17.73 -10.61 15.21
N GLY A 3 -17.07 -9.46 15.00
CA GLY A 3 -17.06 -8.76 13.72
C GLY A 3 -16.41 -9.63 12.66
N GLN A 4 -17.21 -10.13 11.72
CA GLN A 4 -16.70 -10.85 10.56
C GLN A 4 -15.79 -9.90 9.77
N ALA A 5 -14.59 -10.36 9.44
CA ALA A 5 -13.68 -9.63 8.56
C ALA A 5 -14.43 -9.36 7.24
N LYS A 6 -14.67 -8.08 6.95
CA LYS A 6 -15.34 -7.67 5.73
C LYS A 6 -14.38 -7.91 4.57
N GLN A 7 -14.60 -8.99 3.83
CA GLN A 7 -13.85 -9.25 2.61
C GLN A 7 -14.50 -8.45 1.48
N ASP A 8 -13.87 -7.33 1.13
CA ASP A 8 -14.27 -6.56 -0.04
C ASP A 8 -13.81 -7.27 -1.32
N THR A 9 -14.54 -7.04 -2.41
CA THR A 9 -14.20 -7.61 -3.72
C THR A 9 -12.88 -7.01 -4.22
N PRO A 10 -11.94 -7.83 -4.74
CA PRO A 10 -10.67 -7.30 -5.27
C PRO A 10 -10.91 -6.26 -6.36
N VAL A 11 -10.21 -5.13 -6.29
CA VAL A 11 -10.24 -4.06 -7.29
C VAL A 11 -8.88 -3.95 -7.96
N THR A 12 -8.86 -4.03 -9.29
CA THR A 12 -7.62 -3.82 -10.06
C THR A 12 -7.35 -2.33 -10.25
N ILE A 13 -6.22 -1.87 -9.73
CA ILE A 13 -5.75 -0.48 -9.90
C ILE A 13 -4.63 -0.46 -10.93
N SER A 14 -4.79 0.39 -11.95
CA SER A 14 -3.82 0.58 -13.04
C SER A 14 -3.09 1.93 -12.92
N LYS A 15 -1.92 2.04 -13.57
CA LYS A 15 -1.09 3.26 -13.60
C LYS A 15 -0.66 3.73 -12.21
N CYS A 16 -0.03 2.82 -11.46
CA CYS A 16 0.63 3.09 -10.20
C CYS A 16 2.13 2.81 -10.31
N VAL A 17 2.91 3.29 -9.35
CA VAL A 17 4.34 3.00 -9.26
C VAL A 17 4.56 2.08 -8.07
N VAL A 18 5.13 0.91 -8.31
CA VAL A 18 5.52 -0.04 -7.26
C VAL A 18 7.05 -0.13 -7.24
N GLN A 19 7.62 0.11 -6.07
CA GLN A 19 9.06 0.02 -5.83
C GLN A 19 9.29 -1.00 -4.72
N LEU A 20 9.77 -2.18 -5.08
CA LEU A 20 10.13 -3.22 -4.11
C LEU A 20 11.59 -3.05 -3.69
N ALA A 21 11.85 -3.19 -2.40
CA ALA A 21 13.16 -3.17 -1.78
C ALA A 21 13.28 -4.37 -0.83
N THR A 22 14.30 -5.19 -1.04
CA THR A 22 14.59 -6.30 -0.15
C THR A 22 15.27 -5.78 1.11
N GLN A 23 14.60 -5.91 2.25
CA GLN A 23 15.19 -5.63 3.56
C GLN A 23 15.53 -6.94 4.26
N TYR A 24 16.70 -6.96 4.92
CA TYR A 24 17.11 -8.07 5.75
C TYR A 24 16.96 -7.62 7.20
N THR A 25 15.98 -8.15 7.91
CA THR A 25 15.93 -7.98 9.36
C THR A 25 16.64 -9.17 9.99
N GLY A 26 17.74 -8.90 10.66
CA GLY A 26 18.47 -9.92 11.43
C GLY A 26 18.72 -9.40 12.85
N SER A 27 18.23 -10.14 13.85
CA SER A 27 18.79 -10.09 15.19
C SER A 27 19.38 -11.46 15.51
N ASN A 28 20.70 -11.46 15.66
CA ASN A 28 21.67 -12.50 16.05
C ASN A 28 21.55 -13.99 15.68
N ASP A 29 20.48 -14.53 15.11
CA ASP A 29 20.52 -15.92 14.61
C ASP A 29 19.51 -16.29 13.50
N ASN A 30 18.62 -15.38 13.08
CA ASN A 30 17.68 -15.68 12.01
C ASN A 30 17.45 -14.44 11.13
N ARG A 31 18.19 -14.33 10.02
CA ARG A 31 17.90 -13.32 9.00
C ARG A 31 16.59 -13.70 8.32
N GLN A 32 15.54 -12.93 8.56
CA GLN A 32 14.32 -13.03 7.76
C GLN A 32 14.47 -12.12 6.54
N LEU A 33 14.28 -12.71 5.36
CA LEU A 33 14.11 -11.96 4.12
C LEU A 33 12.73 -11.31 4.20
N ILE A 34 12.69 -9.98 4.26
CA ILE A 34 11.44 -9.24 4.25
C ILE A 34 11.44 -8.37 3.00
N ALA A 35 10.47 -8.59 2.11
CA ALA A 35 10.26 -7.70 0.98
C ALA A 35 9.46 -6.50 1.48
N ASN A 36 10.07 -5.31 1.51
CA ASN A 36 9.37 -4.07 1.81
C ASN A 36 9.13 -3.35 0.48
N GLY A 37 7.91 -2.84 0.26
CA GLY A 37 7.56 -2.12 -0.95
C GLY A 37 7.04 -0.74 -0.64
N THR A 38 7.20 0.17 -1.60
CA THR A 38 6.44 1.42 -1.65
C THR A 38 5.54 1.42 -2.86
N VAL A 39 4.26 1.74 -2.67
CA VAL A 39 3.30 1.93 -3.76
C VAL A 39 2.88 3.39 -3.80
N PHE A 40 2.94 4.01 -4.97
CA PHE A 40 2.43 5.36 -5.20
C PHE A 40 1.22 5.33 -6.12
N PHE A 41 0.15 5.99 -5.66
CA PHE A 41 -1.01 6.35 -6.46
C PHE A 41 -1.00 7.86 -6.70
N TYR A 42 -1.10 8.28 -7.96
CA TYR A 42 -1.15 9.68 -8.34
C TYR A 42 -2.58 10.02 -8.75
N ALA A 43 -3.17 11.05 -8.15
CA ALA A 43 -4.60 11.37 -8.29
C ALA A 43 -5.05 11.50 -9.76
N ASP A 44 -4.23 12.13 -10.60
CA ASP A 44 -4.58 12.40 -12.00
C ASP A 44 -4.19 11.28 -12.98
N CYS A 45 -3.47 10.25 -12.51
CA CYS A 45 -2.93 9.19 -13.38
C CYS A 45 -3.50 7.81 -13.05
N THR A 46 -3.70 7.50 -11.77
CA THR A 46 -4.10 6.19 -11.28
C THR A 46 -5.59 5.93 -11.54
N ASN A 47 -5.92 4.73 -12.02
CA ASN A 47 -7.31 4.38 -12.37
C ASN A 47 -7.70 2.93 -12.01
N PRO A 48 -8.79 2.71 -11.25
CA PRO A 48 -9.53 3.73 -10.50
C PRO A 48 -8.67 4.31 -9.39
N MET A 49 -8.88 5.59 -9.04
CA MET A 49 -8.22 6.20 -7.89
C MET A 49 -8.86 5.65 -6.60
N PRO A 50 -8.12 4.95 -5.73
CA PRO A 50 -8.68 4.44 -4.49
C PRO A 50 -8.95 5.59 -3.51
N THR A 51 -9.98 5.46 -2.69
CA THR A 51 -10.14 6.30 -1.50
C THR A 51 -9.62 5.50 -0.31
N LEU A 52 -8.50 5.93 0.26
CA LEU A 52 -7.83 5.22 1.34
C LEU A 52 -7.90 6.01 2.64
N ASN A 53 -8.13 5.30 3.74
CA ASN A 53 -8.11 5.85 5.09
C ASN A 53 -7.48 4.84 6.06
N LYS A 54 -7.48 5.15 7.36
CA LYS A 54 -6.85 4.30 8.39
C LYS A 54 -7.46 2.89 8.50
N ASP A 55 -8.72 2.70 8.10
CA ASP A 55 -9.37 1.40 8.11
C ASP A 55 -8.80 0.46 7.03
N ASN A 56 -8.08 1.01 6.04
CA ASN A 56 -7.40 0.23 5.01
C ASN A 56 -6.01 -0.27 5.45
N LEU A 57 -5.51 0.09 6.64
CA LEU A 57 -4.29 -0.50 7.18
C LEU A 57 -4.48 -2.03 7.37
N GLY A 58 -3.50 -2.82 6.96
CA GLY A 58 -3.57 -4.27 6.93
C GLY A 58 -4.25 -4.85 5.67
N SER A 59 -4.73 -4.01 4.75
CA SER A 59 -5.27 -4.48 3.46
C SER A 59 -4.20 -5.21 2.65
N LYS A 60 -4.64 -6.12 1.79
CA LYS A 60 -3.77 -6.89 0.91
C LYS A 60 -3.69 -6.27 -0.48
N ILE A 61 -2.48 -6.21 -1.03
CA ILE A 61 -2.19 -5.79 -2.40
C ILE A 61 -1.50 -6.97 -3.08
N GLU A 62 -2.03 -7.37 -4.23
CA GLU A 62 -1.36 -8.36 -5.09
C GLU A 62 -0.61 -7.63 -6.21
N PHE A 63 0.68 -7.91 -6.34
CA PHE A 63 1.52 -7.38 -7.42
C PHE A 63 2.51 -8.45 -7.86
N GLU A 64 2.58 -8.70 -9.17
CA GLU A 64 3.45 -9.74 -9.78
C GLU A 64 3.28 -11.14 -9.15
N GLY A 65 2.06 -11.49 -8.72
CA GLY A 65 1.75 -12.77 -8.09
C GLY A 65 2.20 -12.90 -6.63
N ASN A 66 2.70 -11.82 -6.02
CA ASN A 66 3.04 -11.76 -4.60
C ASN A 66 2.01 -10.91 -3.86
N GLU A 67 1.65 -11.34 -2.64
CA GLU A 67 0.77 -10.60 -1.75
C GLU A 67 1.60 -9.75 -0.78
N TYR A 68 1.25 -8.48 -0.65
CA TYR A 68 1.83 -7.53 0.28
C TYR A 68 0.75 -6.95 1.19
N THR A 69 1.11 -6.61 2.41
CA THR A 69 0.23 -6.06 3.44
C THR A 69 0.51 -4.58 3.62
N VAL A 70 -0.52 -3.73 3.53
CA VAL A 70 -0.38 -2.29 3.74
C VAL A 70 -0.06 -2.00 5.21
N GLN A 71 1.11 -1.41 5.47
CA GLN A 71 1.57 -1.03 6.81
C GLN A 71 1.35 0.44 7.13
N THR A 72 1.53 1.29 6.12
CA THR A 72 1.40 2.75 6.27
C THR A 72 0.65 3.32 5.08
N ILE A 73 -0.20 4.32 5.33
CA ILE A 73 -0.87 5.13 4.31
C ILE A 73 -0.53 6.59 4.58
N ASN A 74 0.15 7.24 3.63
CA ASN A 74 0.40 8.68 3.66
C ASN A 74 -0.39 9.36 2.55
N GLU A 75 -1.26 10.29 2.92
CA GLU A 75 -1.93 11.18 1.99
C GLU A 75 -0.96 12.29 1.59
N LEU A 76 -0.77 12.47 0.28
CA LEU A 76 0.06 13.53 -0.28
C LEU A 76 -0.86 14.62 -0.82
N LYS A 77 -0.62 15.86 -0.38
CA LYS A 77 -1.34 17.05 -0.86
C LYS A 77 -0.50 17.86 -1.83
N GLN A 78 -1.16 18.65 -2.64
CA GLN A 78 -0.50 19.64 -3.49
C GLN A 78 0.25 20.68 -2.63
N PRO A 79 1.39 21.24 -3.07
CA PRO A 79 2.17 22.18 -2.25
C PRO A 79 1.45 23.49 -1.91
N PHE A 80 0.50 23.91 -2.74
CA PHE A 80 -0.19 25.21 -2.63
C PHE A 80 -1.72 25.08 -2.54
N SER A 81 -2.26 23.87 -2.40
CA SER A 81 -3.69 23.63 -2.17
C SER A 81 -3.90 22.40 -1.28
N ASP A 82 -5.09 22.28 -0.70
CA ASP A 82 -5.48 21.10 0.08
C ASP A 82 -5.91 19.91 -0.80
N ASP A 83 -5.76 20.04 -2.12
CA ASP A 83 -6.15 19.01 -3.06
C ASP A 83 -5.25 17.79 -2.94
N LEU A 84 -5.85 16.61 -3.13
CA LEU A 84 -5.15 15.34 -3.13
C LEU A 84 -4.17 15.28 -4.32
N PHE A 85 -2.88 15.16 -4.02
CA PHE A 85 -1.87 14.82 -5.01
C PHE A 85 -1.79 13.30 -5.23
N GLY A 86 -1.95 12.52 -4.16
CA GLY A 86 -1.89 11.07 -4.25
C GLY A 86 -1.76 10.38 -2.91
N TYR A 87 -1.47 9.08 -2.94
CA TYR A 87 -1.14 8.29 -1.77
C TYR A 87 0.24 7.65 -1.91
N LYS A 88 0.97 7.57 -0.80
CA LYS A 88 2.16 6.74 -0.65
C LYS A 88 1.88 5.65 0.38
N LEU A 89 1.96 4.40 -0.06
CA LEU A 89 1.81 3.23 0.78
C LEU A 89 3.15 2.58 1.05
N GLU A 90 3.33 2.10 2.27
CA GLU A 90 4.42 1.17 2.61
C GLU A 90 3.81 -0.21 2.82
N VAL A 91 4.41 -1.24 2.23
CA VAL A 91 3.86 -2.59 2.20
C VAL A 91 4.91 -3.64 2.59
N LEU A 92 4.46 -4.75 3.17
CA LEU A 92 5.30 -5.87 3.64
C LEU A 92 4.75 -7.24 3.22
#